data_AF-A0AAU9YNF7-F1
#
_entry.id   AF-A0AAU9YNF7-F1
#
_cell.length_a   1.000
_cell.length_b   1.000
_cell.length_c   1.000
_cell.angle_alpha   90.00
_cell.angle_beta   90.00
_cell.angle_gamma   90.00
#
_symmetry.space_group_name_H-M   'P 1'
#
loop_
_entity.id
_entity.type
_entity.pdbx_description
1 polymer ?
#
loop_
_entity_poly.entity_id
_entity_poly.type
_entity_poly.pdbx_seq_one_letter_code
_entity_poly.pdbx_strand_id
1 'polypeptide(L)'
;MKPLLLLFAVLLCMLLLPALGGNKKKKYSQGELLLEECWGQPKANDCTKRCSRTFKCVYRNHTCCWTYCGNICAEIGKFFERKK
;
A
#
# COMPACT_ATOMS: atom_id res chain seq x y z
N MET A 1 -5.18 32.31 38.60
CA MET A 1 -5.35 31.37 37.46
C MET A 1 -6.75 30.78 37.59
N LYS A 2 -7.56 30.77 36.52
CA LYS A 2 -9.02 30.52 36.59
C LYS A 2 -9.28 28.99 36.44
N PRO A 3 -9.36 28.22 37.53
CA PRO A 3 -9.37 26.74 37.46
C PRO A 3 -10.58 26.21 36.68
N LEU A 4 -11.67 26.97 36.70
CA LEU A 4 -12.91 26.65 35.99
C LEU A 4 -12.70 26.63 34.46
N LEU A 5 -11.86 27.52 33.93
CA LEU A 5 -11.61 27.61 32.48
C LEU A 5 -10.85 26.38 31.96
N LEU A 6 -9.91 25.88 32.78
CA LEU A 6 -9.15 24.67 32.48
C LEU A 6 -10.04 23.42 32.55
N LEU A 7 -10.95 23.37 33.53
CA LEU A 7 -11.93 22.29 33.66
C LEU A 7 -12.86 22.20 32.45
N PHE A 8 -13.37 23.35 31.98
CA PHE A 8 -14.18 23.41 30.75
C PHE A 8 -13.39 22.97 29.50
N ALA A 9 -12.12 23.37 29.38
CA ALA A 9 -11.27 22.96 28.26
C ALA A 9 -11.04 21.45 28.22
N VAL A 10 -10.78 20.81 29.37
CA VAL A 10 -10.59 19.35 29.44
C VAL A 10 -11.89 18.61 29.13
N LEU A 11 -13.03 19.07 29.66
CA LEU A 11 -14.36 18.49 29.36
C LEU A 11 -14.69 18.55 27.86
N LEU A 12 -14.41 19.69 27.20
CA LEU A 12 -14.59 19.85 25.75
C LEU A 12 -13.68 18.91 24.96
N CYS A 13 -12.41 18.75 25.34
CA CYS A 13 -11.51 17.81 24.69
C CYS A 13 -12.03 16.37 24.78
N MET A 14 -12.41 15.90 25.96
CA MET A 14 -12.88 14.52 26.14
C MET A 14 -14.17 14.22 25.37
N LEU A 15 -15.03 15.22 25.17
CA LEU A 15 -16.27 15.08 24.38
C LEU A 15 -16.00 15.04 22.86
N LEU A 16 -14.93 15.68 22.39
CA LEU A 16 -14.56 15.74 20.97
C LEU A 16 -13.68 14.57 20.51
N LEU A 17 -13.00 13.88 21.44
CA LEU A 17 -12.12 12.74 21.14
C LEU A 17 -12.78 11.45 20.57
N PRO A 18 -14.10 11.15 20.70
CA PRO A 18 -14.63 9.86 20.23
C PRO A 18 -14.59 9.65 18.71
N ALA A 19 -14.30 10.68 17.90
CA ALA A 19 -14.39 10.61 16.44
C ALA A 19 -13.05 10.32 15.71
N LEU A 20 -11.90 10.32 16.40
CA LEU A 20 -10.60 10.03 15.77
C LEU A 20 -10.15 8.56 15.90
N GLY A 21 -11.00 7.69 16.44
CA GLY A 21 -10.81 6.24 16.46
C GLY A 21 -11.31 5.55 15.19
N GLY A 22 -11.12 6.19 14.03
CA GLY A 22 -11.42 5.62 12.72
C GLY A 22 -10.42 4.51 12.38
N ASN A 23 -10.48 3.39 13.09
CA ASN A 23 -9.79 2.18 12.71
C ASN A 23 -10.46 1.72 11.41
N LYS A 24 -9.98 2.26 10.28
CA LYS A 24 -10.20 1.66 8.96
C LYS A 24 -9.52 0.31 9.03
N LYS A 25 -10.20 -0.66 9.64
CA LYS A 25 -10.02 -2.08 9.36
C LYS A 25 -10.31 -2.18 7.88
N LYS A 26 -9.28 -1.93 7.06
CA LYS A 26 -9.27 -2.36 5.67
C LYS A 26 -9.63 -3.83 5.79
N LYS A 27 -10.83 -4.19 5.37
CA LYS A 27 -11.24 -5.58 5.20
C LYS A 27 -10.26 -6.10 4.16
N TYR A 28 -9.14 -6.65 4.63
CA TYR A 28 -8.19 -7.34 3.79
C TYR A 28 -8.98 -8.53 3.24
N SER A 29 -9.30 -8.46 1.95
CA SER A 29 -9.57 -9.68 1.23
C SER A 29 -8.25 -10.46 1.28
N GLN A 30 -8.32 -11.66 1.83
CA GLN A 30 -7.20 -12.58 1.99
C GLN A 30 -6.43 -12.84 0.67
N GLY A 31 -6.99 -12.47 -0.49
CA GLY A 31 -6.34 -12.50 -1.80
C GLY A 31 -5.31 -11.39 -2.09
N GLU A 32 -5.30 -10.26 -1.35
CA GLU A 32 -4.30 -9.19 -1.56
C GLU A 32 -2.98 -9.41 -0.80
N LEU A 33 -2.88 -10.48 0.00
CA LEU A 33 -1.64 -10.92 0.66
C LEU A 33 -0.82 -11.90 -0.21
N LEU A 34 -1.35 -12.35 -1.35
CA LEU A 34 -0.69 -13.25 -2.30
C LEU A 34 -0.42 -12.53 -3.62
N LEU A 35 0.28 -11.41 -3.56
CA LEU A 35 0.79 -10.78 -4.77
C LEU A 35 1.92 -11.68 -5.30
N GLU A 36 1.70 -12.31 -6.46
CA GLU A 36 2.66 -13.28 -6.99
C GLU A 36 4.04 -12.64 -7.21
N GLU A 37 5.09 -13.41 -6.96
CA GLU A 37 6.44 -13.00 -7.28
C GLU A 37 6.60 -12.95 -8.80
N CYS A 38 7.21 -11.88 -9.34
CA CYS A 38 7.55 -11.88 -10.75
C CYS A 38 8.61 -12.95 -11.00
N TRP A 39 8.50 -13.68 -12.10
CA TRP A 39 9.42 -14.77 -12.38
C TRP A 39 10.75 -14.20 -12.93
N GLY A 40 11.83 -14.32 -12.14
CA GLY A 40 13.22 -14.00 -12.52
C GLY A 40 13.75 -12.63 -12.05
N GLN A 41 14.90 -12.19 -12.58
CA GLN A 41 15.55 -10.93 -12.15
C GLN A 41 15.22 -9.71 -13.03
N PRO A 42 14.45 -8.73 -12.54
CA PRO A 42 14.14 -7.52 -13.31
C PRO A 42 15.40 -6.73 -13.67
N LYS A 43 15.40 -6.14 -14.87
CA LYS A 43 16.42 -5.17 -15.26
C LYS A 43 16.17 -3.84 -14.56
N ALA A 44 17.19 -2.99 -14.48
CA ALA A 44 17.07 -1.67 -13.86
C ALA A 44 15.90 -0.84 -14.43
N ASN A 45 15.63 -0.95 -15.74
CA ASN A 45 14.51 -0.24 -16.37
C ASN A 45 13.13 -0.77 -15.92
N ASP A 46 13.02 -2.05 -15.59
CA ASP A 46 11.76 -2.64 -15.12
C ASP A 46 11.42 -2.17 -13.71
N CYS A 47 12.43 -1.88 -12.89
CA CYS A 47 12.29 -1.29 -11.56
C CYS A 47 11.69 0.13 -11.56
N THR A 48 11.67 0.80 -12.72
CA THR A 48 11.01 2.10 -12.88
C THR A 48 9.50 1.97 -13.10
N LYS A 49 9.04 0.82 -13.58
CA LYS A 49 7.62 0.55 -13.90
C LYS A 49 6.85 0.10 -12.67
N ARG A 50 6.75 0.96 -11.66
CA ARG A 50 6.13 0.60 -10.37
C ARG A 50 4.61 0.52 -10.46
N CYS A 51 4.03 -0.39 -9.68
CA CYS A 51 2.58 -0.45 -9.44
C CYS A 51 2.27 -0.35 -7.95
N SER A 52 1.05 0.08 -7.65
CA SER A 52 0.51 0.10 -6.30
C SER A 52 -0.95 -0.35 -6.31
N ARG A 53 -1.56 -0.48 -5.13
CA ARG A 53 -2.98 -0.87 -5.03
C ARG A 53 -3.92 0.13 -5.70
N THR A 54 -3.55 1.41 -5.75
CA THR A 54 -4.31 2.46 -6.43
C THR A 54 -3.83 2.70 -7.86
N PHE A 55 -2.56 2.43 -8.16
CA PHE A 55 -1.96 2.64 -9.46
C PHE A 55 -1.76 1.32 -10.20
N LYS A 56 -2.72 1.00 -11.08
CA LYS A 56 -2.67 -0.17 -11.96
C LYS A 56 -1.65 0.05 -13.08
N CYS A 57 -1.19 -1.05 -13.67
CA CYS A 57 -0.30 -0.99 -14.84
C CYS A 57 -0.98 -0.27 -16.01
N VAL A 58 -0.22 0.61 -16.68
CA VAL A 58 -0.70 1.40 -17.82
C VAL A 58 -1.18 0.49 -18.95
N TYR A 59 -0.48 -0.62 -19.17
CA TYR A 59 -0.79 -1.57 -20.22
C TYR A 59 -1.61 -2.76 -19.69
N ARG A 60 -2.64 -3.16 -20.43
CA ARG A 60 -3.55 -4.26 -20.06
C ARG A 60 -2.89 -5.64 -20.08
N ASN A 61 -1.83 -5.83 -20.86
CA ASN A 61 -1.04 -7.06 -20.92
C ASN A 61 0.03 -7.15 -19.81
N HIS A 62 -0.05 -6.30 -18.78
CA HIS A 62 0.87 -6.31 -17.66
C HIS A 62 0.13 -6.62 -16.35
N THR A 63 0.79 -7.38 -15.48
CA THR A 63 0.35 -7.67 -14.13
C THR A 63 1.26 -6.99 -13.12
N CYS A 64 0.71 -6.66 -11.96
CA CYS A 64 1.47 -6.15 -10.82
C CYS A 64 1.97 -7.35 -10.01
N CYS A 65 3.28 -7.54 -9.94
CA CYS A 65 3.94 -8.61 -9.21
C CYS A 65 5.10 -8.03 -8.36
N TRP A 66 5.53 -8.76 -7.32
CA TRP A 66 6.58 -8.31 -6.40
C TRP A 66 7.96 -8.80 -6.84
N THR A 67 9.00 -7.98 -6.62
CA THR A 67 10.42 -8.27 -6.90
C THR A 67 11.34 -7.63 -5.85
N TYR A 68 12.67 -7.77 -5.99
CA TYR A 68 13.64 -7.04 -5.16
C TYR A 68 13.54 -5.51 -5.29
N CYS A 69 12.98 -5.00 -6.39
CA CYS A 69 12.71 -3.58 -6.60
C CYS A 69 11.36 -3.12 -5.99
N GLY A 70 10.61 -4.04 -5.38
CA GLY A 70 9.24 -3.86 -4.93
C GLY A 70 8.21 -4.27 -5.98
N ASN A 71 6.99 -3.72 -5.87
CA ASN A 71 5.88 -3.96 -6.78
C ASN A 71 6.11 -3.28 -8.14
N ILE A 72 6.18 -4.07 -9.20
CA ILE A 72 6.38 -3.58 -10.57
C ILE A 72 5.37 -4.19 -11.54
N CYS A 73 5.19 -3.52 -12.67
CA CYS A 73 4.42 -3.98 -13.81
C CYS A 73 5.29 -4.86 -14.71
N ALA A 74 5.01 -6.16 -14.72
CA ALA A 74 5.60 -7.11 -15.65
C ALA A 74 4.58 -7.53 -16.70
N GLU A 75 5.03 -7.68 -17.94
CA GLU A 75 4.18 -8.22 -19.00
C GLU A 75 3.86 -9.70 -18.71
N ILE A 76 2.62 -10.11 -18.97
CA ILE A 76 2.14 -11.47 -18.69
C ILE A 76 3.01 -12.47 -19.46
N GLY A 77 3.62 -13.42 -18.75
CA GLY A 77 4.52 -14.42 -19.34
C GLY A 77 5.99 -13.98 -19.52
N LYS A 78 6.37 -12.77 -19.10
CA LYS A 78 7.80 -12.39 -19.04
C LYS A 78 8.48 -13.13 -17.88
N PHE A 79 9.27 -14.13 -18.24
CA PHE A 79 10.35 -14.62 -17.40
C PHE A 79 11.50 -13.64 -17.55
N PHE A 80 11.78 -12.85 -16.53
CA PHE A 80 13.06 -12.18 -16.43
C PHE A 80 14.14 -13.26 -16.46
N GLU A 81 15.12 -13.18 -17.35
CA GLU A 81 16.09 -14.26 -17.51
C GLU A 81 16.76 -14.58 -16.16
N ARG A 82 16.59 -15.81 -15.70
CA ARG A 82 17.35 -16.35 -14.58
C ARG A 82 18.72 -16.71 -15.13
N LYS A 83 19.65 -15.75 -15.20
CA LYS A 83 21.04 -16.06 -15.56
C LYS A 83 21.57 -17.11 -14.58
N LYS A 84 21.91 -18.29 -15.11
CA LYS A 84 22.58 -19.38 -14.40
C LYS A 84 24.05 -19.03 -14.20
#